data_AF-A0A4C1SVT7-F1
#
_entry.id   AF-A0A4C1SVT7-F1
#
_cell.length_a   1.000
_cell.length_b   1.000
_cell.length_c   1.000
_cell.angle_alpha   90.00
_cell.angle_beta   90.00
_cell.angle_gamma   90.00
#
_symmetry.space_group_name_H-M   'P 1'
#
loop_
_entity.id
_entity.type
_entity.pdbx_description
1 polymer ?
#
loop_
_entity_poly.entity_id
_entity_poly.type
_entity_poly.pdbx_seq_one_letter_code
_entity_poly.pdbx_strand_id
1 'polypeptide(L)'
;MSSKQAETTDSQRKIILHLHSQGKSESDRESKQIVRKVKENPKKTSTEIAAEVKHEFGKAIHPMTVRRVLHEANYSARVARLKHGGGGVIVWGCMSSRGVAYNLAHVLPHPPQSPDLNPIEHLWEELDRRVKKRAISTKSELQKALKEEWSNIGENVTKNLVHSMPKRLNEVINQRGLPTKY
;
A
#
# COMPACT_ATOMS: atom_id res chain seq x y z
N MET A 1 5.55 -27.21 36.64
CA MET A 1 6.45 -26.41 37.52
C MET A 1 7.86 -26.63 36.99
N SER A 2 8.75 -25.69 36.74
CA SER A 2 8.73 -24.23 36.72
C SER A 2 9.86 -23.83 35.76
N SER A 3 9.62 -22.75 35.05
CA SER A 3 10.50 -22.02 34.15
C SER A 3 11.82 -21.64 34.83
N LYS A 4 12.94 -21.81 34.12
CA LYS A 4 14.15 -21.01 34.36
C LYS A 4 14.60 -20.39 33.05
N GLN A 5 14.08 -19.19 32.80
CA GLN A 5 14.62 -18.26 31.81
C GLN A 5 15.98 -17.75 32.33
N ALA A 6 17.01 -17.89 31.51
CA ALA A 6 18.33 -17.34 31.77
C ALA A 6 18.28 -15.82 31.57
N GLU A 7 18.51 -15.06 32.65
CA GLU A 7 18.76 -13.63 32.59
C GLU A 7 20.12 -13.36 31.95
N THR A 8 20.11 -13.02 30.66
CA THR A 8 21.27 -12.45 29.98
C THR A 8 21.48 -11.02 30.48
N THR A 9 22.64 -10.77 31.09
CA THR A 9 23.01 -9.45 31.65
C THR A 9 23.04 -8.36 30.57
N ASP A 10 22.78 -7.10 30.93
CA ASP A 10 22.75 -5.95 30.00
C ASP A 10 24.06 -5.81 29.19
N SER A 11 25.18 -6.17 29.79
CA SER A 11 26.49 -6.20 29.12
C SER A 11 26.56 -7.28 28.03
N GLN A 12 26.02 -8.47 28.28
CA GLN A 12 25.92 -9.52 27.28
C GLN A 12 24.93 -9.15 26.17
N ARG A 13 23.82 -8.45 26.49
CA ARG A 13 22.90 -7.92 25.47
C ARG A 13 23.55 -6.87 24.58
N LYS A 14 24.33 -5.95 25.15
CA LYS A 14 25.10 -4.95 24.38
C LYS A 14 26.16 -5.58 23.48
N ILE A 15 26.85 -6.62 23.95
CA ILE A 15 27.82 -7.37 23.15
C ILE A 15 27.12 -8.12 22.00
N ILE A 16 25.98 -8.77 22.25
CA ILE A 16 25.20 -9.44 21.20
C ILE A 16 24.67 -8.43 20.16
N LEU A 17 24.19 -7.27 20.60
CA LEU A 17 23.75 -6.19 19.71
C LEU A 17 24.92 -5.58 18.91
N HIS A 18 26.10 -5.43 19.53
CA HIS A 18 27.30 -4.97 18.84
C HIS A 18 27.80 -6.00 17.82
N LEU A 19 27.80 -7.30 18.16
CA LEU A 19 28.15 -8.39 17.24
C LEU A 19 27.15 -8.51 16.08
N HIS A 20 25.85 -8.30 16.31
CA HIS A 20 24.85 -8.22 15.25
C HIS A 20 24.97 -6.95 14.40
N SER A 21 25.38 -5.82 14.99
CA SER A 21 25.69 -4.58 14.27
C SER A 21 26.95 -4.69 13.40
N GLN A 22 27.87 -5.59 13.74
CA GLN A 22 29.10 -5.89 12.98
C GLN A 22 28.90 -6.99 11.93
N GLY A 23 27.68 -7.55 11.82
CA GLY A 23 27.31 -8.53 10.81
C GLY A 23 27.18 -7.93 9.42
N LYS A 24 28.32 -7.80 8.72
CA LYS A 24 28.50 -7.35 7.33
C LYS A 24 27.79 -6.03 7.01
N SER A 25 28.53 -4.92 7.15
CA SER A 25 28.25 -3.72 6.36
C SER A 25 28.24 -4.13 4.88
N GLU A 26 27.06 -4.16 4.26
CA GLU A 26 26.99 -4.21 2.80
C GLU A 26 27.74 -2.99 2.27
N SER A 27 28.56 -3.21 1.24
CA SER A 27 29.27 -2.11 0.60
C SER A 27 28.25 -1.16 -0.02
N ASP A 28 28.49 0.15 0.06
CA ASP A 28 27.66 1.18 -0.60
C ASP A 28 27.38 0.86 -2.09
N ARG A 29 28.30 0.13 -2.74
CA ARG A 29 28.15 -0.39 -4.11
C ARG A 29 27.09 -1.49 -4.24
N GLU A 30 27.01 -2.41 -3.27
CA GLU A 30 26.02 -3.49 -3.22
C GLU A 30 24.61 -2.91 -2.99
N SER A 31 24.49 -1.94 -2.08
CA SER A 31 23.23 -1.23 -1.82
C SER A 31 22.72 -0.45 -3.04
N LYS A 32 23.59 0.25 -3.76
CA LYS A 32 23.24 0.94 -5.02
C LYS A 32 22.78 -0.03 -6.11
N GLN A 33 23.39 -1.22 -6.20
CA GLN A 33 23.02 -2.23 -7.20
C GLN A 33 21.65 -2.87 -6.89
N ILE A 34 21.33 -3.07 -5.62
CA ILE A 34 19.99 -3.53 -5.18
C ILE A 34 18.92 -2.54 -5.65
N VAL A 35 19.13 -1.25 -5.43
CA VAL A 35 18.18 -0.19 -5.85
C VAL A 35 18.05 -0.14 -7.38
N ARG A 36 19.18 -0.26 -8.11
CA ARG A 36 19.18 -0.27 -9.58
C ARG A 36 18.35 -1.41 -10.16
N LYS A 37 18.49 -2.63 -9.62
CA LYS A 37 17.73 -3.81 -10.10
C LYS A 37 16.22 -3.67 -9.88
N VAL A 38 15.80 -3.02 -8.80
CA VAL A 38 14.39 -2.70 -8.56
C VAL A 38 13.89 -1.62 -9.53
N LYS A 39 14.74 -0.64 -9.87
CA LYS A 39 14.41 0.39 -10.86
C LYS A 39 14.27 -0.18 -12.28
N GLU A 40 15.08 -1.17 -12.64
CA GLU A 40 15.02 -1.87 -13.93
C GLU A 40 13.81 -2.82 -14.02
N ASN A 41 13.44 -3.48 -12.93
CA ASN A 41 12.23 -4.29 -12.86
C ASN A 41 11.54 -4.22 -11.49
N PRO A 42 10.45 -3.44 -11.37
CA PRO A 42 9.78 -3.21 -10.09
C PRO A 42 8.98 -4.40 -9.56
N LYS A 43 8.86 -5.50 -10.32
CA LYS A 43 8.15 -6.72 -9.89
C LYS A 43 9.05 -7.78 -9.25
N LYS A 44 10.37 -7.59 -9.25
CA LYS A 44 11.31 -8.55 -8.67
C LYS A 44 11.15 -8.64 -7.16
N THR A 45 11.14 -9.85 -6.64
CA THR A 45 11.02 -10.13 -5.20
C THR A 45 12.35 -9.94 -4.48
N SER A 46 12.30 -9.66 -3.17
CA SER A 46 13.52 -9.50 -2.34
C SER A 46 14.43 -10.73 -2.35
N THR A 47 13.87 -11.93 -2.60
CA THR A 47 14.60 -13.20 -2.70
C THR A 47 15.31 -13.36 -4.04
N GLU A 48 14.66 -12.96 -5.14
CA GLU A 48 15.27 -12.96 -6.48
C GLU A 48 16.41 -11.93 -6.57
N ILE A 49 16.21 -10.74 -5.99
CA ILE A 49 17.26 -9.70 -5.94
C ILE A 49 18.46 -10.19 -5.11
N ALA A 50 18.23 -10.84 -3.97
CA ALA A 50 19.31 -11.44 -3.17
C ALA A 50 20.09 -12.51 -3.95
N ALA A 51 19.42 -13.34 -4.75
CA ALA A 51 20.07 -14.34 -5.58
C ALA A 51 20.90 -13.71 -6.71
N GLU A 52 20.38 -12.67 -7.36
CA GLU A 52 21.10 -11.97 -8.44
C GLU A 52 22.30 -11.17 -7.91
N VAL A 53 22.19 -10.56 -6.74
CA VAL A 53 23.32 -9.85 -6.11
C VAL A 53 24.37 -10.84 -5.60
N LYS A 54 23.96 -12.05 -5.17
CA LYS A 54 24.88 -13.15 -4.85
C LYS A 54 25.69 -13.59 -6.07
N HIS A 55 25.08 -13.69 -7.24
CA HIS A 55 25.79 -14.04 -8.49
C HIS A 55 26.82 -12.96 -8.89
N GLU A 56 26.52 -11.69 -8.62
CA GLU A 56 27.35 -10.56 -9.07
C GLU A 56 28.52 -10.23 -8.13
N PHE A 57 28.34 -10.39 -6.81
CA PHE A 57 29.36 -10.05 -5.81
C PHE A 57 29.93 -11.26 -5.06
N GLY A 58 29.46 -12.47 -5.36
CA GLY A 58 29.90 -13.71 -4.71
C GLY A 58 29.52 -13.83 -3.22
N LYS A 59 28.75 -12.88 -2.68
CA LYS A 59 28.33 -12.86 -1.27
C LYS A 59 26.86 -13.22 -1.13
N ALA A 60 26.57 -14.22 -0.30
CA ALA A 60 25.20 -14.53 0.07
C ALA A 60 24.65 -13.41 0.96
N ILE A 61 23.66 -12.68 0.44
CA ILE A 61 22.92 -11.64 1.15
C ILE A 61 21.60 -12.23 1.65
N HIS A 62 21.23 -11.93 2.89
CA HIS A 62 19.95 -12.34 3.44
C HIS A 62 18.82 -11.46 2.89
N PRO A 63 17.63 -12.01 2.53
CA PRO A 63 16.53 -11.21 1.96
C PRO A 63 16.06 -10.04 2.84
N MET A 64 16.27 -10.11 4.16
CA MET A 64 15.97 -8.97 5.05
C MET A 64 16.91 -7.79 4.84
N THR A 65 18.16 -8.03 4.44
CA THR A 65 19.11 -6.94 4.15
C THR A 65 18.70 -6.20 2.89
N VAL A 66 18.24 -6.91 1.85
CA VAL A 66 17.63 -6.32 0.66
C VAL A 66 16.42 -5.47 1.04
N ARG A 67 15.53 -5.97 1.90
CA ARG A 67 14.36 -5.19 2.37
C ARG A 67 14.76 -3.96 3.19
N ARG A 68 15.80 -4.05 4.02
CA ARG A 68 16.35 -2.94 4.79
C ARG A 68 16.90 -1.85 3.88
N VAL A 69 17.77 -2.22 2.92
CA VAL A 69 18.34 -1.28 1.93
C VAL A 69 17.25 -0.61 1.10
N LEU A 70 16.26 -1.38 0.65
CA LEU A 70 15.13 -0.82 -0.08
C LEU A 70 14.33 0.15 0.78
N HIS A 71 14.08 -0.17 2.06
CA HIS A 71 13.41 0.73 2.99
C HIS A 71 14.22 2.01 3.26
N GLU A 72 15.54 1.91 3.46
CA GLU A 72 16.45 3.06 3.62
C GLU A 72 16.49 3.94 2.37
N ALA A 73 16.36 3.35 1.18
CA ALA A 73 16.22 4.05 -0.10
C ALA A 73 14.77 4.48 -0.42
N ASN A 74 13.85 4.41 0.55
CA ASN A 74 12.43 4.78 0.43
C ASN A 74 11.59 3.89 -0.53
N TYR A 75 12.11 2.73 -0.94
CA TYR A 75 11.40 1.69 -1.70
C TYR A 75 10.67 0.72 -0.75
N SER A 76 9.47 1.09 -0.32
CA SER A 76 8.62 0.22 0.49
C SER A 76 7.79 -0.73 -0.37
N ALA A 77 8.24 -1.98 -0.54
CA ALA A 77 7.46 -3.04 -1.17
C ALA A 77 6.30 -3.49 -0.25
N ARG A 78 5.18 -2.77 -0.25
CA ARG A 78 3.94 -3.23 0.39
C ARG A 78 3.21 -4.15 -0.60
N VAL A 79 3.50 -5.44 -0.55
CA VAL A 79 2.64 -6.43 -1.21
C VAL A 79 1.30 -6.42 -0.49
N ALA A 80 0.26 -5.87 -1.13
CA ALA A 80 -1.10 -5.92 -0.62
C ALA A 80 -1.53 -7.39 -0.50
N ARG A 81 -1.78 -7.87 0.73
CA ARG A 81 -2.49 -9.15 0.95
C ARG A 81 -3.99 -8.85 0.98
N LEU A 82 -4.74 -9.49 0.10
CA LEU A 82 -6.21 -9.54 0.21
C LEU A 82 -6.58 -10.16 1.56
N LYS A 83 -7.28 -9.42 2.42
CA LYS A 83 -8.03 -9.98 3.55
C LYS A 83 -9.52 -9.87 3.26
N HIS A 84 -10.23 -10.97 3.47
CA HIS A 84 -11.69 -11.00 3.46
C HIS A 84 -12.18 -10.87 4.91
N GLY A 85 -12.97 -9.83 5.19
CA GLY A 85 -13.77 -9.73 6.41
C GLY A 85 -13.16 -8.90 7.55
N GLY A 86 -13.91 -7.86 7.95
CA GLY A 86 -14.02 -7.38 9.33
C GLY A 86 -12.80 -6.73 9.98
N GLY A 87 -12.71 -5.40 9.87
CA GLY A 87 -11.97 -4.56 10.82
C GLY A 87 -10.48 -4.35 10.51
N GLY A 88 -10.14 -3.11 10.13
CA GLY A 88 -8.77 -2.60 10.15
C GLY A 88 -8.15 -2.33 8.78
N VAL A 89 -8.04 -1.04 8.43
CA VAL A 89 -7.19 -0.40 7.41
C VAL A 89 -7.27 -0.99 5.99
N ILE A 90 -8.08 -0.35 5.13
CA ILE A 90 -8.04 -0.55 3.67
C ILE A 90 -6.98 0.38 3.08
N VAL A 91 -5.94 -0.19 2.44
CA VAL A 91 -5.00 0.54 1.57
C VAL A 91 -5.58 0.52 0.16
N TRP A 92 -6.05 1.66 -0.33
CA TRP A 92 -6.51 1.82 -1.72
C TRP A 92 -5.31 1.92 -2.66
N GLY A 93 -5.00 0.80 -3.33
CA GLY A 93 -4.23 0.80 -4.57
C GLY A 93 -5.19 0.66 -5.74
N CYS A 94 -5.21 1.63 -6.65
CA CYS A 94 -5.97 1.61 -7.88
C CYS A 94 -5.65 0.35 -8.72
N MET A 95 -6.61 -0.58 -8.81
CA MET A 95 -6.47 -1.79 -9.62
C MET A 95 -6.81 -1.49 -11.08
N SER A 96 -5.78 -1.37 -11.92
CA SER A 96 -5.91 -1.51 -13.37
C SER A 96 -5.67 -2.98 -13.75
N SER A 97 -6.17 -3.43 -14.91
CA SER A 97 -5.93 -4.78 -15.46
C SER A 97 -4.44 -5.09 -15.75
N ARG A 98 -3.56 -4.11 -15.58
CA ARG A 98 -2.09 -4.24 -15.65
C ARG A 98 -1.41 -4.35 -14.28
N GLY A 99 -2.19 -4.57 -13.22
CA GLY A 99 -1.73 -4.60 -11.83
C GLY A 99 -1.96 -3.28 -11.11
N VAL A 100 -1.78 -3.30 -9.79
CA VAL A 100 -1.80 -2.10 -8.93
C VAL A 100 -0.68 -1.18 -9.41
N ALA A 101 -1.04 -0.07 -10.04
CA ALA A 101 -0.06 0.87 -10.56
C ALA A 101 0.54 1.65 -9.39
N TYR A 102 1.59 1.12 -8.77
CA TYR A 102 2.46 1.86 -7.85
C TYR A 102 3.32 2.92 -8.58
N ASN A 103 2.99 3.24 -9.84
CA ASN A 103 3.63 4.28 -10.67
C ASN A 103 2.83 5.60 -10.68
N LEU A 104 2.13 5.93 -9.59
CA LEU A 104 1.76 7.32 -9.31
C LEU A 104 2.87 7.90 -8.45
N ALA A 105 3.66 8.81 -9.03
CA ALA A 105 4.84 9.42 -8.42
C ALA A 105 4.59 10.13 -7.07
N HIS A 106 3.35 10.27 -6.62
CA HIS A 106 2.99 10.81 -5.30
C HIS A 106 1.75 10.10 -4.77
N VAL A 107 1.91 9.21 -3.79
CA VAL A 107 0.79 8.74 -2.97
C VAL A 107 0.34 9.92 -2.10
N LEU A 108 -0.90 10.37 -2.27
CA LEU A 108 -1.44 11.43 -1.44
C LEU A 108 -1.63 10.90 -0.01
N PRO A 109 -1.19 11.63 1.03
CA PRO A 109 -1.47 11.26 2.40
C PRO A 109 -2.99 11.30 2.63
N HIS A 110 -3.54 10.21 3.15
CA HIS A 110 -4.96 10.10 3.48
C HIS A 110 -5.12 9.71 4.95
N PRO A 111 -5.88 10.47 5.76
CA PRO A 111 -6.10 10.15 7.16
C PRO A 111 -6.90 8.86 7.33
N PRO A 112 -6.65 8.08 8.40
CA PRO A 112 -7.46 6.90 8.69
C PRO A 112 -8.91 7.29 8.99
N GLN A 113 -9.86 6.42 8.62
CA GLN A 113 -11.29 6.60 8.90
C GLN A 113 -11.92 7.88 8.31
N SER A 114 -11.42 8.38 7.18
CA SER A 114 -11.96 9.56 6.49
C SER A 114 -12.56 9.21 5.12
N PRO A 115 -13.66 8.44 5.06
CA PRO A 115 -14.34 8.14 3.80
C PRO A 115 -14.87 9.41 3.12
N ASP A 116 -15.15 10.45 3.90
CA ASP A 116 -15.58 11.77 3.46
C ASP A 116 -14.57 12.48 2.56
N LEU A 117 -13.28 12.20 2.75
CA LEU A 117 -12.17 12.67 1.92
C LEU A 117 -11.84 11.75 0.73
N ASN A 118 -12.64 10.72 0.47
CA ASN A 118 -12.43 9.80 -0.63
C ASN A 118 -13.52 9.95 -1.71
N PRO A 119 -13.25 10.70 -2.81
CA PRO A 119 -14.22 10.94 -3.88
C PRO A 119 -14.85 9.68 -4.49
N ILE A 120 -14.16 8.53 -4.41
CA ILE A 120 -14.68 7.30 -5.00
C ILE A 120 -15.86 6.72 -4.20
N GLU A 121 -15.98 7.02 -2.90
CA GLU A 121 -17.13 6.58 -2.11
C GLU A 121 -18.41 7.21 -2.65
N HIS A 122 -18.34 8.48 -3.06
CA HIS A 122 -19.46 9.18 -3.71
C HIS A 122 -19.76 8.63 -5.09
N LEU A 123 -18.73 8.17 -5.82
CA LEU A 123 -18.92 7.51 -7.10
C LEU A 123 -19.61 6.15 -6.93
N TRP A 124 -19.26 5.41 -5.88
CA TRP A 124 -19.93 4.15 -5.52
C TRP A 124 -21.37 4.38 -5.10
N GLU A 125 -21.64 5.42 -4.30
CA GLU A 125 -23.01 5.80 -3.93
C GLU A 125 -23.85 6.16 -5.16
N GLU A 126 -23.30 6.92 -6.11
CA GLU A 126 -24.00 7.26 -7.35
C GLU A 126 -24.29 6.02 -8.21
N LEU A 127 -23.35 5.07 -8.28
CA LEU A 127 -23.57 3.79 -8.96
C LEU A 127 -24.65 2.97 -8.27
N ASP A 128 -24.58 2.83 -6.94
CA ASP A 128 -25.55 2.08 -6.15
C ASP A 128 -26.96 2.68 -6.29
N ARG A 129 -27.08 4.01 -6.24
CA ARG A 129 -28.34 4.74 -6.46
C ARG A 129 -28.93 4.47 -7.84
N ARG A 130 -28.11 4.38 -8.89
CA ARG A 130 -28.56 4.05 -10.25
C ARG A 130 -29.01 2.61 -10.38
N VAL A 131 -28.22 1.69 -9.83
CA VAL A 131 -28.53 0.25 -9.85
C VAL A 131 -29.81 -0.05 -9.07
N LYS A 132 -30.03 0.58 -7.91
CA LYS A 132 -31.25 0.45 -7.11
C LYS A 132 -32.54 0.90 -7.82
N LYS A 133 -32.43 1.77 -8.84
CA LYS A 133 -33.59 2.16 -9.65
C LYS A 133 -34.01 1.10 -10.67
N ARG A 134 -33.15 0.13 -10.94
CA ARG A 134 -33.47 -0.98 -11.83
C ARG A 134 -34.11 -2.09 -11.01
N ALA A 135 -35.19 -2.66 -11.52
CA ALA A 135 -35.74 -3.90 -10.99
C ALA A 135 -34.79 -5.04 -11.40
N ILE A 136 -34.02 -5.55 -10.44
CA ILE A 136 -33.02 -6.60 -10.64
C ILE A 136 -33.37 -7.77 -9.72
N SER A 137 -33.46 -8.96 -10.29
CA SER A 137 -33.85 -10.17 -9.55
C SER A 137 -32.75 -11.24 -9.56
N THR A 138 -31.86 -11.21 -10.57
CA THR A 138 -30.79 -12.19 -10.72
C THR A 138 -29.39 -11.58 -10.67
N LYS A 139 -28.40 -12.42 -10.32
CA LYS A 139 -26.98 -12.02 -10.31
C LYS A 139 -26.48 -11.58 -11.69
N SER A 140 -26.96 -12.22 -12.76
CA SER A 140 -26.58 -11.88 -14.13
C SER A 140 -27.10 -10.50 -14.53
N GLU A 141 -28.35 -10.21 -14.19
CA GLU A 141 -28.96 -8.88 -14.37
C GLU A 141 -28.21 -7.81 -13.59
N LEU A 142 -27.81 -8.10 -12.35
CA LEU A 142 -27.02 -7.18 -11.53
C LEU A 142 -25.67 -6.86 -12.19
N GLN A 143 -24.94 -7.89 -12.65
CA GLN A 143 -23.66 -7.70 -13.33
C GLN A 143 -23.80 -6.87 -14.61
N LYS A 144 -24.85 -7.11 -15.38
CA LYS A 144 -25.16 -6.34 -16.59
C LYS A 144 -25.49 -4.89 -16.24
N ALA A 145 -26.37 -4.68 -15.28
CA ALA A 145 -26.78 -3.36 -14.81
C ALA A 145 -25.60 -2.53 -14.29
N LEU A 146 -24.69 -3.14 -13.52
CA LEU A 146 -23.49 -2.47 -13.03
C LEU A 146 -22.62 -1.96 -14.18
N LYS A 147 -22.38 -2.78 -15.22
CA LYS A 147 -21.54 -2.38 -16.38
C LYS A 147 -22.19 -1.27 -17.20
N GLU A 148 -23.50 -1.36 -17.41
CA GLU A 148 -24.26 -0.35 -18.16
C GLU A 148 -24.29 0.97 -17.39
N GLU A 149 -24.67 0.95 -16.11
CA GLU A 149 -24.72 2.16 -15.30
C GLU A 149 -23.35 2.80 -15.09
N TRP A 150 -22.30 1.99 -14.91
CA TRP A 150 -20.93 2.49 -14.84
C TRP A 150 -20.54 3.25 -16.12
N SER A 151 -20.91 2.72 -17.29
CA SER A 151 -20.63 3.38 -18.58
C SER A 151 -21.49 4.64 -18.80
N ASN A 152 -22.65 4.71 -18.15
CA ASN A 152 -23.55 5.87 -18.18
C ASN A 152 -23.17 6.98 -17.19
N ILE A 153 -22.20 6.75 -16.29
CA ILE A 153 -21.68 7.82 -15.43
C ILE A 153 -20.84 8.75 -16.31
N GLY A 154 -21.40 9.91 -16.59
CA GLY A 154 -20.72 10.93 -17.40
C GLY A 154 -19.48 11.49 -16.71
N GLU A 155 -18.51 11.92 -17.51
CA GLU A 155 -17.24 12.49 -17.04
C GLU A 155 -17.43 13.68 -16.08
N ASN A 156 -18.51 14.44 -16.26
CA ASN A 156 -18.87 15.57 -15.40
C ASN A 156 -19.04 15.16 -13.92
N VAL A 157 -19.56 13.97 -13.64
CA VAL A 157 -19.70 13.47 -12.26
C VAL A 157 -18.33 13.33 -11.62
N THR A 158 -17.42 12.62 -12.29
CA THR A 158 -16.05 12.40 -11.82
C THR A 158 -15.28 13.72 -11.69
N LYS A 159 -15.43 14.63 -12.66
CA LYS A 159 -14.85 15.98 -12.60
C LYS A 159 -15.36 16.73 -11.38
N ASN A 160 -16.67 16.79 -11.16
CA ASN A 160 -17.25 17.51 -10.02
C ASN A 160 -16.79 16.95 -8.67
N LEU A 161 -16.65 15.63 -8.56
CA LEU A 161 -16.13 14.97 -7.36
C LEU A 161 -14.68 15.40 -7.07
N VAL A 162 -13.81 15.42 -8.07
CA VAL A 162 -12.43 15.90 -7.92
C VAL A 162 -12.39 17.40 -7.56
N HIS A 163 -13.16 18.24 -8.25
CA HIS A 163 -13.24 19.68 -7.97
C HIS A 163 -13.84 19.98 -6.59
N SER A 164 -14.56 19.04 -5.97
CA SER A 164 -15.10 19.20 -4.62
C SER A 164 -14.04 19.05 -3.52
N MET A 165 -12.89 18.44 -3.81
CA MET A 165 -11.88 18.12 -2.79
C MET A 165 -11.39 19.30 -1.94
N PRO A 166 -11.09 20.49 -2.52
CA PRO A 166 -10.70 21.64 -1.70
C PRO A 166 -11.78 22.04 -0.68
N LYS A 167 -13.06 21.92 -1.04
CA LYS A 167 -14.17 22.22 -0.14
C LYS A 167 -14.28 21.20 0.99
N ARG A 168 -14.12 19.91 0.68
CA ARG A 168 -14.13 18.83 1.69
C ARG A 168 -13.00 19.00 2.70
N LEU A 169 -11.80 19.32 2.22
CA LEU A 169 -10.64 19.57 3.06
C LEU A 169 -10.87 20.77 3.99
N ASN A 170 -11.41 21.87 3.46
CA ASN A 170 -11.77 23.03 4.28
C ASN A 170 -12.82 22.69 5.34
N GLU A 171 -13.80 21.85 5.01
CA GLU A 171 -14.81 21.38 5.97
C GLU A 171 -14.16 20.57 7.10
N VAL A 172 -13.27 19.63 6.78
CA VAL A 172 -12.52 18.85 7.80
C VAL A 172 -11.69 19.78 8.70
N ILE A 173 -11.06 20.80 8.14
CA ILE A 173 -10.30 21.81 8.91
C ILE A 173 -11.23 22.58 9.85
N ASN A 174 -12.37 23.06 9.34
CA ASN A 174 -13.37 23.78 10.13
C ASN A 174 -13.94 22.90 11.27
N GLN A 175 -14.12 21.62 11.00
CA GLN A 175 -14.60 20.63 11.96
C GLN A 175 -13.49 20.04 12.84
N ARG A 176 -12.25 20.53 12.72
CA ARG A 176 -11.09 20.06 13.51
C ARG A 176 -10.87 18.54 13.42
N GLY A 177 -11.09 17.96 12.25
CA GLY A 177 -10.95 16.52 12.01
C GLY A 177 -12.17 15.68 12.39
N LEU A 178 -13.29 16.29 12.79
CA LEU A 178 -14.56 15.58 13.02
C LEU A 178 -15.27 15.23 11.69
N PRO A 179 -16.21 14.26 11.71
CA PRO A 179 -16.88 13.77 10.50
C PRO A 179 -17.68 14.83 9.77
N THR A 180 -17.39 15.01 8.48
CA THR A 180 -18.10 15.99 7.64
C THR A 180 -19.40 15.42 7.05
N LYS A 181 -20.14 16.26 6.33
CA LYS A 181 -21.36 15.85 5.59
C LYS A 181 -21.07 15.04 4.32
N TYR A 182 -19.79 14.92 3.95
CA TYR A 182 -19.34 14.19 2.78
C TYR A 182 -19.08 12.73 3.13
#